data_AF-A0A3B9I6E0-F1
#
_entry.id   AF-A0A3B9I6E0-F1
#
_cell.length_a   1.000
_cell.length_b   1.000
_cell.length_c   1.000
_cell.angle_alpha   90.00
_cell.angle_beta   90.00
_cell.angle_gamma   90.00
#
_symmetry.space_group_name_H-M   'P 1'
#
loop_
_entity.id
_entity.type
_entity.pdbx_description
1 polymer ?
#
loop_
_entity_poly.entity_id
_entity_poly.type
_entity_poly.pdbx_seq_one_letter_code
_entity_poly.pdbx_strand_id
1 'polypeptide(L)'
;MEYRKKINSYEPIKTRHNTGYEQIDVLLEVSRFYKVVHAKPANKKDRMNNGRIVEILGFTDDFCGEVIVRYKDNNRIGRVRVNCLMPI
;
A
#
# COMPACT_ATOMS: atom_id res chain seq x y z
N MET A 1 0.49 -23.99 -1.85
CA MET A 1 -0.30 -22.84 -1.38
C MET A 1 -0.09 -21.70 -2.37
N GLU A 2 -1.02 -21.49 -3.29
CA GLU A 2 -0.97 -20.33 -4.17
C GLU A 2 -1.08 -19.06 -3.32
N TYR A 3 -0.01 -18.27 -3.34
CA TYR A 3 -0.02 -16.94 -2.73
C TYR A 3 -1.11 -16.14 -3.46
N ARG A 4 -2.18 -15.78 -2.75
CA ARG A 4 -3.33 -14.99 -3.25
C ARG A 4 -2.86 -13.61 -3.72
N LYS A 5 -2.28 -13.54 -4.92
CA LYS A 5 -1.83 -12.33 -5.63
C LYS A 5 -2.79 -11.98 -6.77
N LYS A 6 -4.06 -12.34 -6.63
CA LYS A 6 -5.08 -11.99 -7.61
C LYS A 6 -5.22 -10.47 -7.63
N ILE A 7 -4.84 -9.86 -8.74
CA ILE A 7 -5.15 -8.46 -9.03
C ILE A 7 -6.54 -8.47 -9.66
N ASN A 8 -7.44 -7.70 -9.07
CA ASN A 8 -8.82 -7.58 -9.56
C ASN A 8 -8.99 -6.28 -10.37
N SER A 9 -8.21 -5.24 -10.07
CA SER A 9 -8.28 -3.96 -10.75
C SER A 9 -6.92 -3.30 -10.90
N TYR A 10 -6.78 -2.53 -11.98
CA TYR A 10 -5.66 -1.64 -12.25
C TYR A 10 -6.07 -0.17 -12.24
N GLU A 11 -7.33 0.12 -11.97
CA GLU A 11 -7.83 1.49 -11.94
C GLU A 11 -7.31 2.25 -10.71
N PRO A 12 -7.05 3.56 -10.80
CA PRO A 12 -6.63 4.35 -9.65
C PRO A 12 -7.68 4.36 -8.54
N ILE A 13 -7.24 4.25 -7.29
CA ILE A 13 -8.13 4.26 -6.11
C ILE A 13 -7.85 5.47 -5.25
N LYS A 14 -8.91 6.13 -4.79
CA LYS A 14 -8.83 7.18 -3.76
C LYS A 14 -8.95 6.56 -2.39
N THR A 15 -8.00 6.84 -1.52
CA THR A 15 -7.99 6.40 -0.11
C THR A 15 -7.71 7.58 0.81
N ARG A 16 -8.02 7.43 2.09
CA ARG A 16 -7.63 8.38 3.13
C ARG A 16 -6.51 7.81 3.98
N HIS A 17 -5.45 8.60 4.17
CA HIS A 17 -4.40 8.30 5.12
C HIS A 17 -4.63 9.13 6.39
N ASN A 18 -4.60 8.47 7.55
CA ASN A 18 -4.78 9.13 8.84
C ASN A 18 -3.40 9.47 9.44
N THR A 19 -3.07 10.75 9.50
CA THR A 19 -1.87 11.30 10.16
C THR A 19 -2.28 11.98 11.46
N GLY A 20 -2.43 11.19 12.53
CA GLY A 20 -2.88 11.72 13.82
C GLY A 20 -4.33 12.19 13.76
N TYR A 21 -4.56 13.51 13.79
CA TYR A 21 -5.89 14.14 13.72
C TYR A 21 -6.30 14.54 12.30
N GLU A 22 -5.37 14.51 11.34
CA GLU A 22 -5.62 14.92 9.96
C GLU A 22 -5.88 13.71 9.07
N GLN A 23 -6.81 13.87 8.11
CA GLN A 23 -7.06 12.92 7.04
C GLN A 23 -6.58 13.53 5.73
N ILE A 24 -5.67 12.83 5.06
CA ILE A 24 -5.16 13.24 3.76
C ILE A 24 -5.79 12.34 2.71
N ASP A 25 -6.49 12.92 1.74
CA ASP A 25 -6.95 12.19 0.56
C ASP A 25 -5.75 11.88 -0.35
N VAL A 26 -5.57 10.61 -0.68
CA VAL A 26 -4.46 10.10 -1.49
C VAL A 26 -5.03 9.36 -2.69
N LEU A 27 -4.56 9.73 -3.89
CA LEU A 27 -4.81 8.99 -5.12
C LEU A 27 -3.69 7.97 -5.35
N LEU A 28 -4.06 6.70 -5.39
CA LEU A 28 -3.17 5.58 -5.65
C LEU A 28 -3.28 5.14 -7.11
N GLU A 29 -2.18 5.20 -7.84
CA GLU A 29 -2.09 4.78 -9.24
C GLU A 29 -1.15 3.57 -9.38
N VAL A 30 -1.46 2.68 -10.33
CA VAL A 30 -0.58 1.55 -10.66
C VAL A 30 0.72 2.07 -11.30
N SER A 31 1.82 1.35 -11.06
CA SER A 31 3.18 1.68 -11.52
C SER A 31 3.78 2.96 -10.92
N ARG A 32 3.09 3.61 -9.98
CA ARG A 32 3.65 4.71 -9.18
C ARG A 32 4.31 4.22 -7.90
N PHE A 33 5.19 5.07 -7.36
CA PHE A 33 5.93 4.80 -6.13
C PHE A 33 5.27 5.50 -4.95
N TYR A 34 5.23 4.79 -3.82
CA TYR A 34 4.68 5.27 -2.56
C TYR A 34 5.56 4.82 -1.42
N LYS A 35 5.48 5.54 -0.30
CA LYS A 35 6.09 5.16 0.96
C LYS A 35 5.06 4.45 1.83
N VAL A 36 5.44 3.31 2.40
CA VAL A 36 4.63 2.64 3.41
C VAL A 36 4.74 3.43 4.70
N VAL A 37 3.62 3.94 5.21
CA VAL A 37 3.54 4.72 6.45
C VAL A 37 2.44 4.14 7.33
N HIS A 38 2.83 3.68 8.51
CA HIS A 38 1.92 3.27 9.58
C HIS A 38 2.02 4.26 10.72
N ALA A 39 0.94 5.00 11.00
CA ALA A 39 0.90 5.95 12.12
C ALA A 39 1.06 5.24 13.48
N LYS A 40 0.45 4.06 13.64
CA LYS A 40 0.55 3.20 14.83
C LYS A 40 0.79 1.75 14.40
N PRO A 41 2.05 1.34 14.15
CA PRO A 41 2.36 -0.01 13.66
C PRO A 41 2.10 -1.06 14.76
N ALA A 42 1.02 -1.84 14.59
CA ALA A 42 0.56 -2.78 15.61
C ALA A 42 1.46 -4.02 15.71
N ASN A 43 1.87 -4.58 14.57
CA ASN A 43 2.61 -5.84 14.52
C ASN A 43 4.08 -5.66 14.06
N LYS A 44 4.90 -6.72 14.22
CA LYS A 44 6.33 -6.70 13.84
C LYS A 44 6.52 -6.42 12.34
N LYS A 45 5.65 -6.96 11.49
CA LYS A 45 5.72 -6.76 10.04
C LYS A 45 5.48 -5.30 9.67
N ASP A 46 4.50 -4.64 10.27
CA ASP A 46 4.20 -3.22 10.05
C ASP A 46 5.41 -2.37 10.46
N ARG A 47 5.99 -2.64 11.63
CA ARG A 47 7.21 -1.95 12.10
C ARG A 47 8.39 -2.12 11.14
N MET A 48 8.62 -3.32 10.62
CA MET A 48 9.71 -3.60 9.69
C MET A 48 9.48 -3.02 8.28
N ASN A 49 8.23 -2.90 7.85
CA ASN A 49 7.90 -2.37 6.54
C ASN A 49 7.68 -0.86 6.53
N ASN A 50 7.52 -0.24 7.70
CA ASN A 50 7.31 1.19 7.83
C ASN A 50 8.51 1.95 7.25
N GLY A 51 8.23 2.97 6.43
CA GLY A 51 9.21 3.79 5.75
C GLY A 51 9.75 3.22 4.44
N ARG A 52 9.42 1.99 4.05
CA ARG A 52 9.90 1.39 2.80
C ARG A 52 9.19 1.97 1.59
N ILE A 53 9.92 2.05 0.48
CA ILE A 53 9.39 2.49 -0.82
C ILE A 53 8.86 1.29 -1.58
N VAL A 54 7.66 1.44 -2.12
CA VAL A 54 6.96 0.40 -2.86
C VAL A 54 6.38 0.93 -4.16
N GLU A 55 6.30 0.06 -5.16
CA GLU A 55 5.63 0.29 -6.44
C GLU A 55 4.29 -0.44 -6.43
N ILE A 56 3.19 0.23 -6.78
CA ILE A 56 1.87 -0.42 -6.88
C ILE A 56 1.82 -1.26 -8.15
N LEU A 57 1.49 -2.55 -8.01
CA LEU A 57 1.30 -3.46 -9.14
C LEU A 57 -0.17 -3.63 -9.52
N GLY A 58 -1.09 -3.36 -8.60
CA GLY A 58 -2.52 -3.49 -8.82
C GLY A 58 -3.27 -3.69 -7.50
N PHE A 59 -4.59 -3.66 -7.57
CA PHE A 59 -5.47 -3.68 -6.41
C PHE A 59 -6.17 -5.03 -6.28
N THR A 60 -6.38 -5.46 -5.02
CA THR A 60 -7.12 -6.71 -4.75
C THR A 60 -8.61 -6.49 -4.58
N ASP A 61 -9.06 -5.23 -4.47
CA ASP A 61 -10.45 -4.82 -4.38
C ASP A 61 -10.55 -3.32 -4.65
N ASP A 62 -11.74 -2.83 -4.98
CA ASP A 62 -11.96 -1.48 -5.53
C ASP A 62 -12.24 -0.42 -4.45
N PHE A 63 -12.56 -0.83 -3.21
CA PHE A 63 -13.11 0.09 -2.21
C PHE A 63 -12.31 0.23 -0.91
N CYS A 64 -11.86 -0.89 -0.31
CA CYS A 64 -11.17 -0.87 0.99
C CYS A 64 -10.11 -1.98 1.11
N GLY A 65 -9.55 -2.37 -0.04
CA GLY A 65 -8.73 -3.56 -0.19
C GLY A 65 -7.28 -3.42 0.25
N GLU A 66 -6.58 -4.54 0.08
CA GLU A 66 -5.12 -4.53 0.03
C GLU A 66 -4.67 -4.21 -1.40
N VAL A 67 -3.51 -3.57 -1.51
CA VAL A 67 -2.81 -3.33 -2.76
C VAL A 67 -1.64 -4.31 -2.89
N ILE A 68 -1.45 -4.87 -4.08
CA ILE A 68 -0.28 -5.66 -4.40
C ILE A 68 0.85 -4.69 -4.72
N VAL A 69 1.97 -4.84 -4.02
CA VAL A 69 3.11 -3.93 -4.16
C VAL A 69 4.42 -4.67 -4.37
N ARG A 70 5.37 -4.02 -5.04
CA ARG A 70 6.77 -4.44 -5.14
C ARG A 70 7.64 -3.54 -4.27
N TYR A 71 8.34 -4.11 -3.29
CA TYR A 71 9.30 -3.40 -2.46
C TYR A 71 10.58 -3.10 -3.26
N LYS A 72 11.01 -1.84 -3.34
CA LYS A 72 12.12 -1.44 -4.22
C LYS A 72 13.52 -1.78 -3.70
N ASP A 73 13.64 -2.05 -2.41
CA ASP A 73 14.91 -2.44 -1.78
C ASP A 73 15.30 -3.90 -2.02
N ASN A 74 14.33 -4.81 -2.20
CA ASN A 74 14.60 -6.23 -2.41
C ASN A 74 13.74 -6.91 -3.48
N ASN A 75 13.00 -6.13 -4.28
CA ASN A 75 12.11 -6.59 -5.35
C ASN A 75 11.05 -7.64 -4.94
N ARG A 76 10.81 -7.82 -3.63
CA ARG A 76 9.79 -8.75 -3.16
C ARG A 76 8.40 -8.18 -3.45
N ILE A 77 7.47 -9.08 -3.79
CA ILE A 77 6.06 -8.73 -3.95
C ILE A 77 5.33 -9.04 -2.64
N GLY A 78 4.54 -8.08 -2.17
CA GLY A 78 3.75 -8.20 -0.95
C GLY A 78 2.38 -7.53 -1.06
N ARG A 79 1.69 -7.47 0.07
CA ARG A 79 0.38 -6.83 0.23
C ARG A 79 0.47 -5.80 1.35
N VAL A 80 -0.07 -4.63 1.09
CA VAL A 80 -0.17 -3.51 2.03
C VAL A 80 -1.59 -2.96 1.97
N ARG A 81 -2.09 -2.34 3.04
CA ARG A 81 -3.38 -1.65 2.99
C ARG A 81 -3.23 -0.33 2.22
N VAL A 82 -4.22 0.00 1.40
CA VAL A 82 -4.24 1.26 0.63
C VAL A 82 -4.04 2.48 1.52
N ASN A 83 -4.65 2.49 2.71
CA ASN A 83 -4.54 3.59 3.67
C ASN A 83 -3.19 3.72 4.37
N CYS A 84 -2.20 2.88 4.06
CA CYS A 84 -0.84 2.96 4.60
C CYS A 84 0.16 3.42 3.54
N LEU A 85 -0.29 3.93 2.40
CA LEU A 85 0.57 4.43 1.33
C LEU A 85 0.49 5.94 1.25
N MET A 86 1.67 6.57 1.25
CA MET A 86 1.86 8.00 1.09
C MET A 86 2.61 8.29 -0.21
N PRO A 87 2.18 9.29 -1.00
CA PRO A 87 2.90 9.70 -2.20
C PRO A 87 4.29 10.26 -1.82
N ILE A 88 5.26 10.09 -2.73
CA ILE A 88 6.65 10.58 -2.61
C ILE A 88 6.89 11.63 -3.69
#